data_AF-A0A850R6H4-F1
#
_entry.id   AF-A0A850R6H4-F1
#
_cell.length_a   1.000
_cell.length_b   1.000
_cell.length_c   1.000
_cell.angle_alpha   90.00
_cell.angle_beta   90.00
_cell.angle_gamma   90.00
#
_symmetry.space_group_name_H-M   'P 1'
#
loop_
_entity.id
_entity.type
_entity.pdbx_description
1 polymer ?
#
loop_
_entity_poly.entity_id
_entity_poly.type
_entity_poly.pdbx_seq_one_letter_code
_entity_poly.pdbx_strand_id
1 'polypeptide(L)'
;MGTSPRAAVLSIGACFFDLGAEPGEVVSTFAANISLESNHRAGRAIEPSTVLWWLSQSKDAQNAFLAGPHEALRAALTRFNAWHQALSPVPHRVWAKDPDFDVVILRDAFHQENIVFPFKYFMSRSVRTILDLAFGDEIPAPPNPGVAHSATDDAVKQAALVQMAYRQLGVD
;
A
#
# COMPACT_ATOMS: atom_id res chain seq x y z
N MET A 1 -12.20 4.82 0.73
CA MET A 1 -11.97 3.47 0.19
C MET A 1 -13.08 2.56 0.69
N GLY A 2 -13.66 1.73 -0.18
CA GLY A 2 -14.65 0.74 0.22
C GLY A 2 -14.00 -0.41 0.98
N THR A 3 -14.79 -1.18 1.74
CA THR A 3 -14.30 -2.34 2.52
C THR A 3 -14.44 -3.67 1.80
N SER A 4 -15.08 -3.66 0.63
CA SER A 4 -15.18 -4.81 -0.25
C SER A 4 -13.83 -5.11 -0.91
N PRO A 5 -13.45 -6.39 -1.08
CA PRO A 5 -12.32 -6.80 -1.95
C PRO A 5 -12.37 -6.20 -3.35
N ARG A 6 -13.58 -5.89 -3.85
CA ARG A 6 -13.80 -5.28 -5.16
C ARG A 6 -13.69 -3.76 -5.17
N ALA A 7 -13.35 -3.11 -4.07
CA ALA A 7 -13.26 -1.65 -4.00
C ALA A 7 -12.29 -1.10 -5.06
N ALA A 8 -12.65 0.01 -5.69
CA ALA A 8 -11.77 0.69 -6.64
C ALA A 8 -10.40 1.02 -6.02
N VAL A 9 -9.32 0.69 -6.75
CA VAL A 9 -7.94 1.02 -6.40
C VAL A 9 -7.59 2.31 -7.11
N LEU A 10 -7.47 3.39 -6.36
CA LEU A 10 -7.22 4.73 -6.91
C LEU A 10 -5.75 5.13 -6.86
N SER A 11 -4.99 4.48 -5.98
CA SER A 11 -3.54 4.59 -5.94
C SER A 11 -2.92 3.33 -5.37
N ILE A 12 -1.66 3.09 -5.72
CA ILE A 12 -0.81 2.06 -5.11
C ILE A 12 0.47 2.75 -4.65
N GLY A 13 0.76 2.66 -3.36
CA GLY A 13 2.03 3.02 -2.78
C GLY A 13 2.68 1.79 -2.17
N ALA A 14 3.94 1.54 -2.50
CA ALA A 14 4.70 0.46 -1.90
C ALA A 14 6.17 0.85 -1.74
N CYS A 15 6.86 0.16 -0.84
CA CYS A 15 8.30 0.26 -0.72
C CYS A 15 8.92 -1.13 -0.48
N PHE A 16 10.18 -1.26 -0.86
CA PHE A 16 11.03 -2.39 -0.55
C PHE A 16 12.03 -1.95 0.51
N PHE A 17 12.17 -2.72 1.58
CA PHE A 17 12.98 -2.37 2.74
C PHE A 17 13.52 -3.61 3.44
N ASP A 18 14.63 -3.45 4.14
CA ASP A 18 15.22 -4.47 4.99
C ASP A 18 14.78 -4.26 6.45
N LEU A 19 14.45 -5.36 7.14
CA LEU A 19 13.96 -5.31 8.53
C LEU A 19 15.00 -4.76 9.52
N GLY A 20 16.29 -5.04 9.29
CA GLY A 20 17.39 -4.58 10.13
C GLY A 20 17.91 -3.17 9.81
N ALA A 21 17.48 -2.57 8.69
CA ALA A 21 17.91 -1.23 8.29
C ALA A 21 17.40 -0.14 9.25
N GLU A 22 17.96 1.07 9.14
CA GLU A 22 17.51 2.20 9.97
C GLU A 22 16.04 2.54 9.70
N PRO A 23 15.24 2.89 10.73
CA PRO A 23 13.85 3.27 10.57
C PRO A 23 13.65 4.34 9.48
N GLY A 24 12.90 3.98 8.45
CA GLY A 24 12.60 4.86 7.31
C GLY A 24 13.58 4.74 6.15
N GLU A 25 14.66 3.98 6.31
CA GLU A 25 15.53 3.59 5.21
C GLU A 25 14.84 2.51 4.37
N VAL A 26 14.58 2.85 3.11
CA VAL A 26 13.96 1.97 2.12
C VAL A 26 14.83 1.92 0.87
N VAL A 27 14.87 0.75 0.23
CA VAL A 27 15.70 0.49 -0.95
C VAL A 27 15.06 1.03 -2.22
N SER A 28 13.74 0.89 -2.34
CA SER A 28 12.99 1.34 -3.52
C SER A 28 11.55 1.65 -3.17
N THR A 29 10.94 2.56 -3.91
CA THR A 29 9.53 2.92 -3.79
C THR A 29 8.79 2.71 -5.10
N PHE A 30 7.50 2.45 -5.00
CA PHE A 30 6.57 2.38 -6.11
C PHE A 30 5.38 3.27 -5.82
N ALA A 31 4.98 4.05 -6.82
CA ALA A 31 3.79 4.88 -6.78
C ALA A 31 3.01 4.70 -8.09
N ALA A 32 1.69 4.59 -8.00
CA ALA A 32 0.78 4.64 -9.14
C ALA A 32 -0.48 5.40 -8.76
N ASN A 33 -0.90 6.36 -9.59
CA ASN A 33 -2.24 6.95 -9.55
C ASN A 33 -3.08 6.30 -10.64
N ILE A 34 -4.27 5.82 -10.28
CA ILE A 34 -5.04 4.91 -11.13
C ILE A 34 -6.37 5.54 -11.49
N SER A 35 -6.70 5.48 -12.78
CA SER A 35 -7.94 6.02 -13.32
C SER A 35 -9.17 5.32 -12.71
N LEU A 36 -10.08 6.13 -12.16
CA LEU A 36 -11.40 5.68 -11.70
C LEU A 36 -12.20 5.02 -12.83
N GLU A 37 -12.08 5.54 -14.06
CA GLU A 37 -12.74 4.97 -15.23
C GLU A 37 -12.22 3.56 -15.53
N SER A 38 -10.91 3.33 -15.43
CA SER A 38 -10.35 2.00 -15.63
C SER A 38 -10.81 0.99 -14.58
N ASN A 39 -10.96 1.43 -13.33
CA ASN A 39 -11.56 0.62 -12.25
C ASN A 39 -13.01 0.24 -12.58
N HIS A 40 -13.80 1.21 -13.05
CA HIS A 40 -15.19 0.96 -13.45
C HIS A 40 -15.27 -0.05 -14.61
N ARG A 41 -14.44 0.12 -15.64
CA ARG A 41 -14.35 -0.82 -16.79
C ARG A 41 -13.94 -2.23 -16.35
N ALA A 42 -13.09 -2.35 -15.33
CA ALA A 42 -12.71 -3.62 -14.71
C ALA A 42 -13.80 -4.23 -13.79
N GLY A 43 -14.95 -3.57 -13.64
CA GLY A 43 -16.04 -4.05 -12.79
C GLY A 43 -15.78 -3.88 -11.29
N ARG A 44 -14.88 -2.97 -10.90
CA ARG A 44 -14.61 -2.65 -9.50
C ARG A 44 -15.70 -1.76 -8.91
N ALA A 45 -16.00 -1.98 -7.64
CA ALA A 45 -17.03 -1.29 -6.90
C ALA A 45 -16.58 0.14 -6.55
N ILE A 46 -17.38 1.11 -6.97
CA ILE A 46 -17.26 2.51 -6.58
C ILE A 46 -18.45 2.80 -5.66
N GLU A 47 -18.24 2.70 -4.35
CA GLU A 47 -19.31 2.94 -3.38
C GLU A 47 -19.64 4.43 -3.29
N PRO A 48 -20.93 4.82 -3.25
CA PRO A 48 -21.32 6.21 -3.07
C PRO A 48 -20.69 6.86 -1.81
N SER A 49 -20.58 6.10 -0.71
CA SER A 49 -19.89 6.52 0.52
C SER A 49 -18.43 6.88 0.28
N THR A 50 -17.73 6.12 -0.57
CA THR A 50 -16.33 6.39 -0.95
C THR A 50 -16.23 7.67 -1.77
N VAL A 51 -17.16 7.91 -2.69
CA VAL A 51 -17.22 9.15 -3.47
C VAL A 51 -17.49 10.36 -2.56
N LEU A 52 -18.48 10.25 -1.68
CA LEU A 52 -18.83 11.31 -0.72
C LEU A 52 -17.67 11.63 0.23
N TRP A 53 -16.95 10.61 0.71
CA TRP A 53 -15.76 10.81 1.52
C TRP A 53 -14.64 11.55 0.75
N TRP A 54 -14.46 11.27 -0.54
CA TRP A 54 -13.50 12.02 -1.36
C TRP A 54 -13.91 13.48 -1.55
N LEU A 55 -15.20 13.71 -1.80
CA LEU A 55 -15.76 15.06 -1.93
C LEU A 55 -15.70 15.86 -0.62
N SER A 56 -15.62 15.18 0.54
CA SER A 56 -15.46 15.84 1.83
C SER A 56 -14.00 16.18 2.18
N GLN A 57 -13.01 15.76 1.38
CA GLN A 57 -11.61 16.10 1.62
C GLN A 57 -11.31 17.56 1.28
N SER A 58 -10.19 18.10 1.77
CA SER A 58 -9.76 19.46 1.43
C SER A 58 -9.55 19.62 -0.07
N LYS A 59 -9.69 20.84 -0.60
CA LYS A 59 -9.42 21.13 -2.02
C LYS A 59 -8.01 20.73 -2.44
N ASP A 60 -7.04 20.92 -1.54
CA ASP A 60 -5.65 20.53 -1.80
C ASP A 60 -5.51 19.01 -1.92
N ALA A 61 -6.17 18.24 -1.06
CA ALA A 61 -6.19 16.77 -1.15
C ALA A 61 -6.91 16.28 -2.41
N GLN A 62 -8.02 16.92 -2.79
CA GLN A 62 -8.72 16.61 -4.04
C GLN A 62 -7.87 16.95 -5.27
N ASN A 63 -7.20 18.11 -5.28
CA ASN A 63 -6.31 18.53 -6.35
C ASN A 63 -5.09 17.62 -6.44
N ALA A 64 -4.49 17.23 -5.32
CA ALA A 64 -3.38 16.28 -5.28
C ALA A 64 -3.79 14.92 -5.85
N PHE A 65 -5.03 14.48 -5.57
CA PHE A 65 -5.58 13.27 -6.17
C PHE A 65 -5.75 13.41 -7.69
N LEU A 66 -6.31 14.52 -8.18
CA LEU A 66 -6.53 14.75 -9.61
C LEU A 66 -5.26 15.12 -10.38
N ALA A 67 -4.20 15.52 -9.68
CA ALA A 67 -2.96 15.98 -10.29
C ALA A 67 -2.16 14.83 -10.89
N GLY A 68 -1.52 15.13 -12.02
CA GLY A 68 -0.64 14.19 -12.71
C GLY A 68 -1.37 13.11 -13.51
N PRO A 69 -0.60 12.30 -14.25
CA PRO A 69 -1.16 11.26 -15.10
C PRO A 69 -1.78 10.14 -14.25
N HIS A 70 -3.00 9.74 -14.62
CA HIS A 70 -3.65 8.56 -14.09
C HIS A 70 -3.53 7.44 -15.12
N GLU A 71 -2.90 6.34 -14.75
CA GLU A 71 -2.77 5.19 -15.64
C GLU A 71 -3.96 4.23 -15.49
N ALA A 72 -4.14 3.34 -16.47
CA ALA A 72 -5.14 2.30 -16.39
C ALA A 72 -4.76 1.27 -15.32
N LEU A 73 -5.75 0.71 -14.60
CA LEU A 73 -5.55 -0.30 -13.56
C LEU A 73 -4.60 -1.41 -14.00
N ARG A 74 -4.88 -2.07 -15.14
CA ARG A 74 -4.02 -3.12 -15.70
C ARG A 74 -2.57 -2.69 -15.87
N ALA A 75 -2.33 -1.46 -16.34
CA ALA A 75 -0.99 -0.92 -16.56
C ALA A 75 -0.25 -0.73 -15.22
N ALA A 76 -0.91 -0.16 -14.21
CA ALA A 76 -0.35 -0.01 -12.87
C ALA A 76 0.02 -1.36 -12.25
N LEU A 77 -0.86 -2.36 -12.34
CA LEU A 77 -0.61 -3.71 -11.80
C LEU A 77 0.54 -4.42 -12.54
N THR A 78 0.62 -4.25 -13.86
CA THR A 78 1.73 -4.79 -14.65
C THR A 78 3.06 -4.14 -14.28
N ARG A 79 3.07 -2.81 -14.10
CA ARG A 79 4.25 -2.06 -13.69
C ARG A 79 4.66 -2.39 -12.25
N PHE A 80 3.69 -2.64 -11.37
CA PHE A 80 3.96 -3.12 -10.01
C PHE A 80 4.68 -4.47 -10.04
N ASN A 81 4.22 -5.42 -10.86
CA ASN A 81 4.91 -6.70 -11.04
C ASN A 81 6.32 -6.52 -11.61
N ALA A 82 6.49 -5.67 -12.63
CA ALA A 82 7.80 -5.40 -13.21
C ALA A 82 8.77 -4.80 -12.18
N TRP A 83 8.29 -3.83 -11.38
CA TRP A 83 9.04 -3.25 -10.27
C TRP A 83 9.41 -4.33 -9.24
N HIS A 84 8.45 -5.14 -8.80
CA HIS A 84 8.66 -6.23 -7.84
C HIS A 84 9.72 -7.23 -8.31
N GLN A 85 9.68 -7.64 -9.58
CA GLN A 85 10.64 -8.59 -10.16
C GLN A 85 12.03 -8.00 -10.36
N ALA A 86 12.14 -6.67 -10.45
CA ALA A 86 13.43 -5.97 -10.55
C ALA A 86 14.12 -5.79 -9.19
N LEU A 87 13.45 -6.09 -8.07
CA LEU A 87 14.04 -6.02 -6.74
C LEU A 87 15.00 -7.20 -6.50
N SER A 88 16.05 -6.95 -5.70
CA SER A 88 17.05 -7.96 -5.36
C SER A 88 17.32 -7.98 -3.85
N PRO A 89 17.10 -9.11 -3.16
CA PRO A 89 16.42 -10.31 -3.66
C PRO A 89 14.95 -10.00 -3.97
N VAL A 90 14.32 -10.80 -4.86
CA VAL A 90 12.88 -10.66 -5.13
C VAL A 90 12.11 -10.96 -3.84
N PRO A 91 11.37 -9.98 -3.27
CA PRO A 91 10.74 -10.16 -1.98
C PRO A 91 9.56 -11.13 -2.08
N HIS A 92 9.52 -12.09 -1.16
CA HIS A 92 8.45 -13.07 -1.12
C HIS A 92 7.37 -12.74 -0.08
N ARG A 93 7.60 -11.76 0.81
CA ARG A 93 6.65 -11.29 1.84
C ARG A 93 6.14 -9.89 1.51
N VAL A 94 4.94 -9.58 1.99
CA VAL A 94 4.33 -8.24 1.88
C VAL A 94 3.81 -7.82 3.25
N TRP A 95 4.12 -6.58 3.65
CA TRP A 95 3.59 -5.96 4.86
C TRP A 95 2.46 -5.00 4.49
N ALA A 96 1.38 -5.02 5.26
CA ALA A 96 0.28 -4.07 5.12
C ALA A 96 -0.33 -3.71 6.46
N LYS A 97 -0.96 -2.54 6.52
CA LYS A 97 -1.73 -2.08 7.67
C LYS A 97 -3.13 -2.68 7.63
N ASP A 98 -3.22 -3.99 7.77
CA ASP A 98 -4.35 -4.84 8.22
C ASP A 98 -3.95 -6.29 7.98
N PRO A 99 -4.51 -7.28 8.69
CA PRO A 99 -4.26 -8.67 8.31
C PRO A 99 -4.71 -8.92 6.86
N ASP A 100 -5.77 -8.25 6.37
CA ASP A 100 -6.41 -8.60 5.08
C ASP A 100 -7.12 -7.44 4.31
N PHE A 101 -6.81 -6.16 4.51
CA PHE A 101 -7.47 -5.08 3.74
C PHE A 101 -6.77 -4.80 2.39
N ASP A 102 -5.62 -4.10 2.43
CA ASP A 102 -4.92 -3.64 1.21
C ASP A 102 -4.54 -4.81 0.29
N VAL A 103 -4.01 -5.89 0.89
CA VAL A 103 -3.54 -7.06 0.13
C VAL A 103 -4.70 -7.82 -0.52
N VAL A 104 -5.88 -7.89 0.11
CA VAL A 104 -7.04 -8.56 -0.46
C VAL A 104 -7.62 -7.75 -1.62
N ILE A 105 -7.76 -6.44 -1.44
CA ILE A 105 -8.23 -5.53 -2.50
C ILE A 105 -7.28 -5.59 -3.70
N LEU A 106 -5.97 -5.51 -3.44
CA LEU A 106 -4.97 -5.56 -4.50
C LEU A 106 -4.97 -6.93 -5.19
N ARG A 107 -4.97 -8.03 -4.44
CA ARG A 107 -5.02 -9.39 -5.02
C ARG A 107 -6.25 -9.61 -5.89
N ASP A 108 -7.42 -9.14 -5.46
CA ASP A 108 -8.64 -9.19 -6.27
C ASP A 108 -8.49 -8.37 -7.56
N ALA A 109 -7.88 -7.18 -7.51
CA ALA A 109 -7.61 -6.37 -8.70
C ALA A 109 -6.69 -7.11 -9.70
N PHE A 110 -5.64 -7.76 -9.21
CA PHE A 110 -4.77 -8.62 -10.03
C PHE A 110 -5.55 -9.76 -10.68
N HIS A 111 -6.42 -10.43 -9.93
CA HIS A 111 -7.26 -11.51 -10.44
C HIS A 111 -8.22 -11.03 -11.54
N GLN A 112 -8.93 -9.91 -11.32
CA GLN A 112 -9.86 -9.34 -12.32
C GLN A 112 -9.17 -8.95 -13.62
N GLU A 113 -7.92 -8.48 -13.53
CA GLU A 113 -7.12 -8.11 -14.70
C GLU A 113 -6.39 -9.30 -15.34
N ASN A 114 -6.58 -10.52 -14.83
CA ASN A 114 -5.88 -11.72 -15.28
C ASN A 114 -4.34 -11.58 -15.21
N ILE A 115 -3.85 -10.97 -14.11
CA ILE A 115 -2.43 -10.80 -13.82
C ILE A 115 -2.10 -11.63 -12.58
N VAL A 116 -0.98 -12.36 -12.61
CA VAL A 116 -0.52 -13.14 -11.45
C VAL A 116 -0.07 -12.18 -10.34
N PHE A 117 -0.66 -12.32 -9.15
CA PHE A 117 -0.25 -11.58 -7.97
C PHE A 117 1.14 -12.08 -7.49
N PRO A 118 2.10 -11.19 -7.17
CA PRO A 118 3.49 -11.58 -6.95
C PRO A 118 3.74 -12.30 -5.62
N PHE A 119 2.79 -12.21 -4.67
CA PHE A 119 2.92 -12.83 -3.35
C PHE A 119 1.98 -14.04 -3.21
N LYS A 120 2.49 -15.14 -2.63
CA LYS A 120 1.67 -16.30 -2.29
C LYS A 120 0.66 -15.95 -1.19
N TYR A 121 -0.44 -16.69 -1.13
CA TYR A 121 -1.55 -16.35 -0.24
C TYR A 121 -1.18 -16.29 1.26
N PHE A 122 -0.17 -17.05 1.69
CA PHE A 122 0.31 -17.17 3.07
C PHE A 122 1.49 -16.25 3.43
N MET A 123 1.88 -15.34 2.53
CA MET A 123 3.07 -14.49 2.70
C MET A 123 2.79 -13.07 3.20
N SER A 124 1.52 -12.72 3.43
CA SER A 124 1.13 -11.45 4.04
C SER A 124 1.63 -11.35 5.49
N ARG A 125 1.96 -10.14 5.93
CA ARG A 125 2.33 -9.79 7.30
C ARG A 125 1.59 -8.53 7.72
N SER A 126 1.17 -8.51 8.99
CA SER A 126 0.38 -7.43 9.57
C SER A 126 1.29 -6.44 10.29
N VAL A 127 1.28 -5.19 9.83
CA VAL A 127 1.96 -4.08 10.51
C VAL A 127 1.35 -3.85 11.90
N ARG A 128 0.03 -3.96 12.05
CA ARG A 128 -0.63 -3.79 13.37
C ARG A 128 -0.14 -4.83 14.37
N THR A 129 0.04 -6.08 13.93
CA THR A 129 0.43 -7.17 14.83
C THR A 129 1.86 -7.01 15.34
N ILE A 130 2.82 -6.66 14.48
CA ILE A 130 4.19 -6.47 14.96
C ILE A 130 4.31 -5.24 15.87
N LEU A 131 3.54 -4.18 15.60
CA LEU A 131 3.54 -2.99 16.45
C LEU A 131 2.91 -3.26 17.82
N ASP A 132 1.79 -3.97 17.85
CA ASP A 132 1.13 -4.40 19.10
C ASP A 132 2.07 -5.25 19.96
N LEU A 133 2.77 -6.22 19.36
CA LEU A 133 3.75 -7.05 20.06
C LEU A 133 4.94 -6.27 20.60
N ALA A 134 5.42 -5.26 19.86
CA ALA A 134 6.62 -4.51 20.22
C ALA A 134 6.35 -3.38 21.23
N PHE A 135 5.21 -2.71 21.10
CA PHE A 135 4.94 -1.43 21.76
C PHE A 135 3.60 -1.37 22.52
N GLY A 136 2.70 -2.35 22.32
CA GLY A 136 1.33 -2.27 22.84
C GLY A 136 0.63 -0.99 22.38
N ASP A 137 0.08 -0.24 23.34
CA ASP A 137 -0.64 1.02 23.08
C ASP A 137 0.29 2.21 22.81
N GLU A 138 1.58 2.12 23.14
CA GLU A 138 2.54 3.24 23.05
C GLU A 138 3.37 3.18 21.76
N ILE A 139 2.69 3.16 20.60
CA ILE A 139 3.37 3.12 19.29
C ILE A 139 4.11 4.45 19.06
N PRO A 140 5.43 4.42 18.81
CA PRO A 140 6.21 5.63 18.58
C PRO A 140 5.84 6.29 17.25
N ALA A 141 6.09 7.59 17.15
CA ALA A 141 5.96 8.29 15.87
C ALA A 141 7.05 7.83 14.88
N PRO A 142 6.73 7.68 13.58
CA PRO A 142 7.74 7.40 12.58
C PRO A 142 8.71 8.60 12.46
N PRO A 143 9.98 8.38 12.07
CA PRO A 143 11.00 9.45 12.00
C PRO A 143 10.63 10.60 11.07
N ASN A 144 9.90 10.31 9.99
CA ASN A 144 9.44 11.28 9.02
C ASN A 144 7.91 11.30 8.93
N PRO A 145 7.25 12.46 9.07
CA PRO A 145 5.80 12.55 9.00
C PRO A 145 5.26 12.36 7.58
N GLY A 146 6.10 12.54 6.55
CA GLY A 146 5.74 12.49 5.12
C GLY A 146 4.66 13.50 4.73
N VAL A 147 4.17 13.37 3.50
CA VAL A 147 3.02 14.11 2.98
C VAL A 147 1.73 13.36 3.36
N ALA A 148 0.75 14.08 3.88
CA ALA A 148 -0.56 13.51 4.15
C ALA A 148 -1.23 13.05 2.84
N HIS A 149 -1.88 11.89 2.88
CA HIS A 149 -2.60 11.30 1.73
C HIS A 149 -1.70 10.82 0.57
N SER A 150 -0.39 10.68 0.77
CA SER A 150 0.50 9.99 -0.16
C SER A 150 0.58 8.50 0.21
N ALA A 151 0.07 7.63 -0.67
CA ALA A 151 0.12 6.18 -0.45
C ALA A 151 1.57 5.65 -0.31
N THR A 152 2.52 6.26 -1.04
CA THR A 152 3.93 5.89 -0.98
C THR A 152 4.54 6.30 0.37
N ASP A 153 4.25 7.52 0.83
CA ASP A 153 4.76 8.01 2.11
C ASP A 153 4.19 7.19 3.26
N ASP A 154 2.91 6.80 3.17
CA ASP A 154 2.29 5.92 4.14
C ASP A 154 2.93 4.52 4.15
N ALA A 155 3.31 3.98 2.99
CA ALA A 155 4.07 2.72 2.91
C ALA A 155 5.46 2.85 3.57
N VAL A 156 6.17 3.96 3.35
CA VAL A 156 7.48 4.22 3.97
C VAL A 156 7.36 4.42 5.48
N LYS A 157 6.33 5.13 5.96
CA LYS A 157 6.04 5.26 7.39
C LYS A 157 5.77 3.91 8.02
N GLN A 158 4.99 3.06 7.36
CA GLN A 158 4.72 1.70 7.84
C GLN A 158 6.00 0.86 7.89
N ALA A 159 6.86 0.93 6.88
CA ALA A 159 8.16 0.26 6.88
C ALA A 159 9.04 0.72 8.05
N ALA A 160 9.12 2.03 8.30
CA ALA A 160 9.86 2.59 9.42
C ALA A 160 9.38 2.03 10.76
N LEU A 161 8.06 1.98 10.97
CA LEU A 161 7.46 1.42 12.17
C LEU A 161 7.76 -0.08 12.32
N VAL A 162 7.72 -0.84 11.22
CA VAL A 162 8.09 -2.27 11.22
C VAL A 162 9.56 -2.46 11.60
N GLN A 163 10.48 -1.65 11.06
CA GLN A 163 11.92 -1.68 11.41
C GLN A 163 12.14 -1.37 12.89
N MET A 164 11.44 -0.35 13.43
CA MET A 164 11.49 -0.03 14.85
C MET A 164 10.98 -1.19 15.72
N ALA A 165 9.85 -1.78 15.34
CA ALA A 165 9.27 -2.92 16.06
C ALA A 165 10.18 -4.14 16.04
N TYR A 166 10.79 -4.42 14.90
CA TYR A 166 11.74 -5.52 14.71
C TYR A 166 12.93 -5.41 15.68
N ARG A 167 13.52 -4.21 15.78
CA ARG A 167 14.60 -3.91 16.72
C ARG A 167 14.16 -4.03 18.17
N GLN A 168 12.99 -3.50 18.51
CA GLN A 168 12.45 -3.56 19.87
C GLN A 168 12.22 -5.00 20.35
N LEU A 169 11.80 -5.89 19.44
CA LEU A 169 11.57 -7.30 19.74
C LEU A 169 12.86 -8.12 19.80
N GLY A 170 14.02 -7.57 19.40
CA GLY A 170 15.32 -8.24 19.44
C GLY A 170 15.39 -9.48 18.56
N VAL A 171 14.68 -9.49 17.43
CA VAL A 171 14.62 -10.63 16.50
C VAL A 171 15.75 -10.51 15.46
N ASP A 172 16.99 -10.39 15.89
CA ASP A 172 18.15 -10.34 14.97
C ASP A 172 18.77 -11.72 14.73
#